data_AF-A0A645EDW9-F1
#
_entry.id   AF-A0A645EDW9-F1
#
_cell.length_a   1.000
_cell.length_b   1.000
_cell.length_c   1.000
_cell.angle_alpha   90.00
_cell.angle_beta   90.00
_cell.angle_gamma   90.00
#
_symmetry.space_group_name_H-M   'P 1'
#
loop_
_entity.id
_entity.type
_entity.pdbx_description
1 polymer ?
#
loop_
_entity_poly.entity_id
_entity_poly.type
_entity_poly.pdbx_seq_one_letter_code
_entity_poly.pdbx_strand_id
1 'polypeptide(L)'
;MELLLDYPGYFAAAYPVCEGMHDSELTDAHIETLKKTPMWFTTAATDRTLPAPVNTIGTYDRLVKAGDERVLLTYYRDIHDLSGKYFDEEGKPYEYDGHWSWIHVYNNENSAIIDGKKTTIMEWMAAQSL
;
A
#
# COMPACT_ATOMS: atom_id res chain seq x y z
N MET A 1 8.40 4.78 -5.41
CA MET A 1 8.93 5.83 -4.50
C MET A 1 9.80 6.83 -5.24
N GLU A 2 10.79 6.40 -6.03
CA GLU A 2 11.70 7.29 -6.79
C GLU A 2 11.00 8.42 -7.54
N LEU A 3 9.96 8.11 -8.34
CA LEU A 3 9.21 9.14 -9.07
C LEU A 3 8.63 10.24 -8.17
N LEU A 4 8.23 9.91 -6.94
CA LEU A 4 7.71 10.89 -5.98
C LEU A 4 8.81 11.75 -5.36
N LEU A 5 10.04 11.21 -5.27
CA LEU A 5 11.22 11.92 -4.79
C LEU A 5 11.78 12.86 -5.87
N ASP A 6 11.86 12.38 -7.11
CA ASP A 6 12.44 13.11 -8.23
C ASP A 6 11.49 14.20 -8.78
N TYR A 7 10.18 13.98 -8.67
CA TYR A 7 9.15 14.88 -9.20
C TYR A 7 8.11 15.25 -8.12
N PRO A 8 8.52 15.93 -7.04
CA PRO A 8 7.62 16.25 -5.93
C PRO A 8 6.49 17.18 -6.38
N GLY A 9 5.25 16.80 -6.06
CA GLY A 9 4.05 17.55 -6.43
C GLY A 9 3.61 17.40 -7.89
N TYR A 10 4.23 16.49 -8.65
CA TYR A 10 3.80 16.19 -10.02
C TYR A 10 2.59 15.26 -10.09
N PHE A 11 2.47 14.34 -9.12
CA PHE A 11 1.39 13.36 -9.06
C PHE A 11 0.36 13.74 -8.00
N ALA A 12 -0.93 13.62 -8.34
CA ALA A 12 -2.03 13.90 -7.41
C ALA A 12 -2.09 12.91 -6.24
N ALA A 13 -1.67 11.67 -6.46
CA ALA A 13 -1.55 10.62 -5.45
C ALA A 13 -0.73 9.43 -5.94
N ALA A 14 -0.41 8.51 -5.04
CA ALA A 14 0.22 7.23 -5.37
C ALA A 14 -0.34 6.07 -4.52
N TYR A 15 -0.19 4.85 -5.03
CA TYR A 15 -0.62 3.62 -4.35
C TYR A 15 0.50 2.57 -4.35
N PRO A 16 1.57 2.73 -3.56
CA PRO A 16 2.67 1.77 -3.54
C PRO A 16 2.18 0.39 -3.06
N VAL A 17 2.43 -0.65 -3.85
CA VAL A 17 2.09 -2.04 -3.53
C VAL A 17 3.38 -2.82 -3.40
N CYS A 18 3.51 -3.61 -2.33
CA CYS A 18 4.75 -4.32 -1.96
C CYS A 18 5.96 -3.42 -2.22
N GLU A 19 6.01 -2.27 -1.56
CA GLU A 19 7.00 -1.23 -1.86
C GLU A 19 8.42 -1.80 -1.67
N GLY A 20 9.28 -1.60 -2.67
CA GLY A 20 10.61 -2.23 -2.74
C GLY A 20 11.77 -1.31 -2.45
N MET A 21 11.50 -0.08 -2.02
CA MET A 21 12.54 0.79 -1.48
C MET A 21 12.68 0.47 0.00
N HIS A 22 13.87 0.06 0.42
CA HIS A 22 14.12 -0.23 1.82
C HIS A 22 14.08 1.08 2.63
N ASP A 23 13.44 1.10 3.80
CA ASP A 23 13.25 2.31 4.59
C ASP A 23 14.57 2.98 4.98
N SER A 24 15.65 2.21 5.15
CA SER A 24 16.99 2.76 5.43
C SER A 24 17.56 3.64 4.30
N GLU A 25 17.05 3.52 3.08
CA GLU A 25 17.43 4.36 1.94
C GLU A 25 16.68 5.71 1.95
N LEU A 26 15.64 5.85 2.78
CA LEU A 26 14.87 7.08 2.93
C LEU A 26 15.47 7.95 4.03
N THR A 27 15.98 9.13 3.67
CA THR A 27 16.34 10.16 4.65
C THR A 27 15.10 10.85 5.20
N ASP A 28 15.21 11.59 6.30
CA ASP A 28 14.07 12.38 6.81
C ASP A 28 13.62 13.46 5.80
N ALA A 29 14.55 13.99 5.00
CA ALA A 29 14.22 14.89 3.89
C ALA A 29 13.42 14.17 2.78
N HIS A 30 13.69 12.89 2.54
CA HIS A 30 12.86 12.07 1.64
C HIS A 30 11.44 11.91 2.20
N ILE A 31 11.30 11.64 3.51
CA ILE A 31 9.97 11.54 4.15
C ILE A 31 9.18 12.86 3.99
N GLU A 32 9.80 14.01 4.25
CA GLU A 32 9.16 15.32 4.04
C GLU A 32 8.83 15.60 2.57
N THR A 33 9.59 15.03 1.63
CA THR A 33 9.30 15.13 0.20
C THR A 33 8.10 14.26 -0.18
N LEU A 34 8.08 13.01 0.27
CA LEU A 34 7.02 12.05 0.02
C LEU A 34 5.67 12.53 0.56
N LYS A 35 5.65 13.16 1.75
CA LYS A 35 4.46 13.80 2.36
C LYS A 35 3.70 14.75 1.44
N LYS A 36 4.32 15.27 0.39
CA LYS A 36 3.65 16.16 -0.57
C LYS A 36 2.59 15.44 -1.40
N THR A 37 2.70 14.11 -1.53
CA THR A 37 1.79 13.29 -2.33
C THR A 37 0.96 12.39 -1.41
N PRO A 38 -0.38 12.48 -1.42
CA PRO A 38 -1.23 11.49 -0.76
C PRO A 38 -0.88 10.06 -1.22
N MET A 39 -0.79 9.12 -0.28
CA MET A 39 -0.40 7.74 -0.58
C MET A 39 -1.29 6.70 0.10
N TRP A 40 -1.59 5.61 -0.60
CA TRP A 40 -2.20 4.42 -0.01
C TRP A 40 -1.33 3.18 -0.24
N PHE A 41 -0.63 2.75 0.80
CA PHE A 41 0.25 1.59 0.77
C PHE A 41 -0.53 0.27 0.87
N THR A 42 -0.05 -0.76 0.18
CA THR A 42 -0.54 -2.14 0.32
C THR A 42 0.61 -3.12 0.49
N THR A 43 0.54 -4.00 1.48
CA THR A 43 1.50 -5.09 1.68
C THR A 43 0.89 -6.24 2.49
N ALA A 44 1.57 -7.39 2.56
CA ALA A 44 1.18 -8.54 3.36
C ALA A 44 2.25 -8.90 4.39
N ALA A 45 1.84 -9.44 5.54
CA ALA A 45 2.77 -9.90 6.58
C ALA A 45 3.60 -11.11 6.13
N THR A 46 3.07 -11.90 5.19
CA THR A 46 3.72 -13.07 4.61
C THR A 46 4.64 -12.75 3.42
N ASP A 47 4.80 -11.49 3.01
CA ASP A 47 5.77 -11.11 1.97
C ASP A 47 7.21 -11.40 2.43
N ARG A 48 7.86 -12.38 1.78
CA ARG A 48 9.26 -12.76 2.04
C ARG A 48 10.24 -12.18 1.01
N THR A 49 9.73 -11.57 -0.05
CA THR A 49 10.54 -10.94 -1.10
C THR A 49 10.89 -9.52 -0.69
N LEU A 50 9.90 -8.78 -0.19
CA LEU A 50 10.03 -7.42 0.33
C LEU A 50 9.39 -7.35 1.73
N PRO A 51 10.12 -7.77 2.78
CA PRO A 51 9.56 -7.85 4.12
C PRO A 51 8.98 -6.52 4.58
N ALA A 52 7.67 -6.53 4.91
CA ALA A 52 6.92 -5.31 5.22
C ALA A 52 7.57 -4.42 6.31
N PRO A 53 8.13 -4.94 7.42
CA PRO A 53 8.70 -4.10 8.49
C PRO A 53 9.86 -3.20 8.06
N VAL A 54 10.64 -3.59 7.05
CA VAL A 54 11.82 -2.83 6.60
C VAL A 54 11.63 -2.12 5.26
N ASN A 55 10.46 -2.32 4.64
CA ASN A 55 10.04 -1.59 3.44
C ASN A 55 8.75 -0.81 3.77
N THR A 56 7.60 -1.30 3.29
CA THR A 56 6.31 -0.59 3.35
C THR A 56 5.91 -0.06 4.73
N ILE A 57 6.00 -0.86 5.79
CA ILE A 57 5.62 -0.44 7.15
C ILE A 57 6.61 0.56 7.71
N GLY A 58 7.92 0.38 7.46
CA GLY A 58 8.95 1.33 7.90
C GLY A 58 8.70 2.73 7.33
N THR A 59 8.49 2.79 6.01
CA THR A 59 8.16 4.04 5.30
C THR A 59 6.85 4.64 5.80
N TYR A 60 5.79 3.84 5.91
CA TYR A 60 4.47 4.28 6.40
C TYR A 60 4.55 4.88 7.81
N ASP A 61 5.20 4.19 8.75
CA ASP A 61 5.32 4.63 10.14
C ASP A 61 6.05 5.97 10.24
N ARG A 62 7.06 6.21 9.40
CA ARG A 62 7.79 7.48 9.37
C ARG A 62 6.96 8.60 8.78
N LEU A 63 6.15 8.35 7.74
CA LEU A 63 5.20 9.34 7.22
C LEU A 63 4.18 9.75 8.29
N VAL A 64 3.60 8.77 9.01
CA VAL A 64 2.67 9.02 10.13
C VAL A 64 3.36 9.82 11.24
N LYS A 65 4.57 9.41 11.66
CA LYS A 65 5.35 10.13 12.69
C LYS A 65 5.70 11.56 12.29
N ALA A 66 5.91 11.80 11.00
CA ALA A 66 6.15 13.13 10.43
C ALA A 66 4.86 13.95 10.27
N GLY A 67 3.69 13.42 10.66
CA GLY A 67 2.41 14.13 10.66
C GLY A 67 1.67 14.11 9.33
N ASP A 68 1.90 13.10 8.48
CA ASP A 68 1.06 12.91 7.29
C ASP A 68 -0.31 12.34 7.67
N GLU A 69 -1.37 13.13 7.47
CA GLU A 69 -2.75 12.72 7.70
C GLU A 69 -3.40 12.07 6.47
N ARG A 70 -2.70 12.06 5.33
CA ARG A 70 -3.22 11.59 4.02
C ARG A 70 -2.59 10.26 3.58
N VAL A 71 -1.75 9.67 4.43
CA VAL A 71 -1.17 8.36 4.20
C VAL A 71 -2.10 7.27 4.74
N LEU A 72 -2.38 6.26 3.92
CA LEU A 72 -3.21 5.11 4.25
C LEU A 72 -2.41 3.81 4.10
N LEU A 73 -2.80 2.79 4.84
CA LEU A 73 -2.19 1.45 4.78
C LEU A 73 -3.26 0.37 4.77
N THR A 74 -3.18 -0.51 3.77
CA THR A 74 -3.82 -1.83 3.81
C THR A 74 -2.75 -2.88 4.09
N TYR A 75 -2.79 -3.46 5.29
CA TYR A 75 -1.85 -4.49 5.71
C TYR A 75 -2.57 -5.82 5.89
N TYR A 76 -2.33 -6.74 4.97
CA TYR A 76 -2.90 -8.09 5.01
C TYR A 76 -2.07 -8.99 5.92
N ARG A 77 -2.73 -9.95 6.59
CA ARG A 77 -2.02 -11.03 7.28
C ARG A 77 -1.39 -11.99 6.25
N ASP A 78 -2.19 -12.39 5.28
CA ASP A 78 -1.90 -13.34 4.19
C ASP A 78 -2.75 -12.96 2.97
N ILE A 79 -2.42 -13.49 1.78
CA ILE A 79 -3.10 -13.17 0.52
C ILE A 79 -3.88 -14.39 0.05
N HIS A 80 -5.21 -14.30 0.03
CA HIS A 80 -6.09 -15.39 -0.40
C HIS A 80 -6.94 -15.01 -1.62
N ASP A 81 -7.40 -16.00 -2.38
CA ASP A 81 -8.45 -15.82 -3.38
C ASP A 81 -9.73 -15.30 -2.73
N LEU A 82 -10.23 -14.17 -3.20
CA LEU A 82 -11.52 -13.63 -2.79
C LEU A 82 -12.56 -13.75 -3.91
N SER A 83 -12.16 -14.25 -5.09
CA SER A 83 -13.06 -14.44 -6.23
C SER A 83 -13.98 -15.66 -6.10
N GLY A 84 -13.63 -16.61 -5.23
CA GLY A 84 -14.35 -17.86 -5.05
C GLY A 84 -14.15 -18.84 -6.21
N LYS A 85 -13.01 -18.74 -6.92
CA LYS A 85 -12.69 -19.58 -8.08
C LYS A 85 -11.53 -20.53 -7.82
N TYR A 86 -10.65 -20.18 -6.89
CA TYR A 86 -9.45 -20.95 -6.60
C TYR A 86 -9.48 -21.44 -5.17
N PHE A 87 -9.28 -22.73 -5.00
CA PHE A 87 -9.36 -23.40 -3.71
C PHE A 87 -8.17 -24.34 -3.52
N ASP A 88 -7.81 -24.59 -2.27
CA ASP A 88 -6.87 -25.65 -1.90
C ASP A 88 -7.52 -27.05 -1.94
N GLU A 89 -6.76 -28.07 -1.59
CA GLU A 89 -7.23 -29.48 -1.56
C GLU A 89 -8.37 -29.72 -0.55
N GLU A 90 -8.53 -28.82 0.42
CA GLU A 90 -9.56 -28.89 1.47
C GLU A 90 -10.79 -28.04 1.13
N GLY A 91 -10.79 -27.37 -0.02
CA GLY A 91 -11.87 -26.50 -0.48
C GLY A 91 -11.90 -25.11 0.16
N LYS A 92 -10.82 -24.66 0.83
CA LYS A 92 -10.70 -23.29 1.33
C LYS A 92 -10.14 -22.38 0.25
N PRO A 93 -10.37 -21.05 0.31
CA PRO A 93 -9.83 -20.13 -0.69
C PRO A 93 -8.30 -20.21 -0.76
N TYR A 94 -7.77 -20.38 -1.97
CA TYR A 94 -6.35 -20.61 -2.22
C TYR A 94 -5.49 -19.47 -1.65
N GLU A 95 -4.44 -19.80 -0.89
CA GLU A 95 -3.45 -18.83 -0.43
C GLU A 95 -2.39 -18.61 -1.52
N TYR A 96 -2.21 -17.36 -1.94
CA TYR A 96 -1.16 -16.93 -2.85
C TYR A 96 0.12 -16.58 -2.08
N ASP A 97 1.23 -16.41 -2.82
CA ASP A 97 2.45 -15.85 -2.23
C ASP A 97 2.17 -14.46 -1.62
N GLY A 98 2.65 -14.22 -0.40
CA GLY A 98 2.42 -12.96 0.31
C GLY A 98 2.93 -11.72 -0.43
N HIS A 99 3.94 -11.89 -1.28
CA HIS A 99 4.43 -10.81 -2.14
C HIS A 99 3.37 -10.29 -3.11
N TRP A 100 2.42 -11.13 -3.51
CA TRP A 100 1.45 -10.85 -4.58
C TRP A 100 0.24 -10.03 -4.10
N SER A 101 0.47 -9.12 -3.14
CA SER A 101 -0.55 -8.23 -2.59
C SER A 101 -1.24 -7.32 -3.63
N TRP A 102 -0.67 -7.18 -4.83
CA TRP A 102 -1.30 -6.51 -5.97
C TRP A 102 -2.56 -7.22 -6.49
N ILE A 103 -2.74 -8.51 -6.22
CA ILE A 103 -3.96 -9.24 -6.60
C ILE A 103 -5.19 -8.55 -6.01
N HIS A 104 -5.17 -8.24 -4.72
CA HIS A 104 -6.29 -7.57 -4.04
C HIS A 104 -6.49 -6.12 -4.52
N VAL A 105 -5.40 -5.42 -4.84
CA VAL A 105 -5.45 -4.05 -5.38
C VAL A 105 -6.17 -4.05 -6.73
N TYR A 106 -5.73 -4.88 -7.67
CA TYR A 106 -6.26 -4.88 -9.03
C TYR A 106 -7.63 -5.56 -9.17
N ASN A 107 -8.01 -6.40 -8.22
CA ASN A 107 -9.39 -6.87 -8.07
C ASN A 107 -10.32 -5.86 -7.36
N ASN A 108 -9.79 -4.68 -6.98
CA ASN A 108 -10.53 -3.63 -6.28
C ASN A 108 -11.09 -4.08 -4.91
N GLU A 109 -10.35 -4.95 -4.22
CA GLU A 109 -10.73 -5.52 -2.92
C GLU A 109 -10.21 -4.66 -1.75
N ASN A 110 -9.11 -3.92 -1.98
CA ASN A 110 -8.54 -2.98 -1.00
C ASN A 110 -9.52 -1.83 -0.72
N SER A 111 -9.94 -1.72 0.53
CA SER A 111 -10.84 -0.65 0.98
C SER A 111 -10.64 -0.29 2.44
N ALA A 112 -11.02 0.93 2.79
CA ALA A 112 -11.03 1.45 4.15
C ALA A 112 -12.32 2.24 4.40
N ILE A 113 -12.64 2.50 5.67
CA ILE A 113 -13.69 3.45 6.04
C ILE A 113 -13.06 4.85 6.08
N ILE A 114 -13.45 5.70 5.13
CA ILE A 114 -13.00 7.10 5.02
C ILE A 114 -14.25 7.96 5.10
N ASP A 115 -14.28 8.90 6.05
CA ASP A 115 -15.43 9.78 6.31
C ASP A 115 -16.76 9.02 6.49
N GLY A 116 -16.70 7.85 7.14
CA GLY A 116 -17.88 7.01 7.39
C GLY A 116 -18.37 6.21 6.16
N LYS A 117 -17.71 6.34 5.00
CA LYS A 117 -18.02 5.56 3.79
C LYS A 117 -16.95 4.46 3.58
N LYS A 118 -17.38 3.26 3.18
CA LYS A 118 -16.46 2.28 2.59
C LYS A 118 -16.00 2.81 1.23
N THR A 119 -14.70 3.04 1.12
CA THR A 119 -14.06 3.59 -0.07
C THR A 119 -12.96 2.63 -0.52
N THR A 120 -12.99 2.22 -1.78
CA THR A 120 -11.90 1.39 -2.35
C THR A 120 -10.69 2.23 -2.70
N ILE A 121 -9.53 1.60 -2.84
CA ILE A 121 -8.31 2.29 -3.26
C ILE A 121 -8.49 3.01 -4.61
N MET A 122 -9.25 2.41 -5.54
CA MET A 122 -9.52 3.00 -6.85
C MET A 122 -10.45 4.22 -6.74
N GLU A 123 -11.49 4.16 -5.91
CA GLU A 123 -12.36 5.32 -5.63
C GLU A 123 -11.56 6.45 -4.96
N TRP A 124 -10.69 6.11 -4.00
CA TRP A 124 -9.87 7.08 -3.30
C TRP A 124 -8.86 7.75 -4.24
N MET A 125 -8.15 6.97 -5.06
CA MET A 125 -7.22 7.49 -6.08
C MET A 125 -7.93 8.42 -7.06
N ALA A 126 -9.14 8.07 -7.51
CA ALA A 126 -9.91 8.89 -8.44
C ALA A 126 -10.40 10.23 -7.84
N ALA A 127 -10.46 10.34 -6.51
CA ALA A 127 -10.86 11.55 -5.82
C ALA A 127 -9.72 12.56 -5.60
N GLN A 128 -8.46 12.20 -5.89
CA GLN A 128 -7.29 13.04 -5.66
C GLN A 128 -7.09 14.05 -6.80
N SER A 129 -6.62 15.25 -6.48
CA SER A 129 -6.28 16.31 -7.43
C SER A 129 -5.02 17.05 -7.01
N LEU A 130 -4.33 17.67 -7.97
CA LEU A 130 -3.19 18.57 -7.74
C LEU A 130 -3.63 19.93 -7.17
#